data_AF-A0A2P5W3Y7-F1
#
_entry.id   AF-A0A2P5W3Y7-F1
#
_cell.length_a   1.000
_cell.length_b   1.000
_cell.length_c   1.000
_cell.angle_alpha   90.00
_cell.angle_beta   90.00
_cell.angle_gamma   90.00
#
_symmetry.space_group_name_H-M   'P 1'
#
loop_
_entity.id
_entity.type
_entity.pdbx_description
1 polymer ?
#
loop_
_entity_poly.entity_id
_entity_poly.type
_entity_poly.pdbx_seq_one_letter_code
_entity_poly.pdbx_strand_id
1 'polypeptide(L)'
;MADAAPPSKSRDLDKLLLRPGNLVGPTFDPGVQLRDDLQEYARVLVVGAGGLGCELLKDLALSGFKNLEVIDMDRIEVTNLNRQFLFRLEDVGKPKAEVAAKRVMERVSGVNIVPHFCRIEDKDIEFYNDFNIIALGLDSIEARSYINAVACSFLEYDSDDNPREETMKPMVDGGTEGFKGHARVIVPGVTPCFECTIWLFPPQVKFPLCTLAETPRNAAHCIEYAHLIKWDEMTYQLNLMFHDSSVLPTLQVHSGQAFDPDNPDHMKWVYDEAVKRAELFGIPGVTYSLTQGVVKNIIPAIASTNAIISAACTLETLKIASGCSKTLSNYLTYNGVEGLHTKVTEFVKDKDCLVCGPGVLIELDTKVTLKKYVTFIHVPPPPRFVWKQFVDMLEEDPKVLMTKASITYHGKNLYMQAPPVLEEMTRSNLELPLYDLMDKTPKDVLHATGMINKDDKKSSGLRKLRVVFKGIDGVADMDMAGGA
;
A
#
# COMPACT_ATOMS: atom_id res chain seq x y z
N MET A 1 -24.89 -52.92 2.24
CA MET A 1 -24.77 -51.47 2.47
C MET A 1 -23.40 -51.09 1.95
N ALA A 2 -23.33 -50.34 0.85
CA ALA A 2 -22.06 -49.93 0.27
C ALA A 2 -21.40 -48.93 1.21
N ASP A 3 -20.17 -49.21 1.63
CA ASP A 3 -19.30 -48.26 2.33
C ASP A 3 -19.14 -47.02 1.43
N ALA A 4 -19.86 -45.94 1.77
CA ALA A 4 -19.63 -44.65 1.16
C ALA A 4 -18.22 -44.20 1.61
N ALA A 5 -17.29 -44.10 0.65
CA ALA A 5 -15.99 -43.51 0.88
C ALA A 5 -16.16 -42.17 1.64
N PRO A 6 -15.32 -41.87 2.63
CA PRO A 6 -15.42 -40.61 3.36
C PRO A 6 -15.44 -39.45 2.36
N PRO A 7 -16.30 -38.44 2.55
CA PRO A 7 -16.43 -37.35 1.60
C PRO A 7 -15.06 -36.69 1.40
N SER A 8 -14.70 -36.45 0.14
CA SER A 8 -13.44 -35.78 -0.22
C SER A 8 -13.30 -34.48 0.59
N LYS A 9 -12.07 -34.18 1.07
CA LYS A 9 -11.77 -32.90 1.74
C LYS A 9 -12.15 -31.69 0.87
N SER A 10 -12.11 -31.85 -0.46
CA SER A 10 -12.49 -30.83 -1.44
C SER A 10 -13.98 -30.78 -1.78
N ARG A 11 -14.86 -31.57 -1.13
CA ARG A 11 -16.27 -31.74 -1.56
C ARG A 11 -16.98 -30.42 -1.86
N ASP A 12 -16.83 -29.41 -1.01
CA ASP A 12 -17.55 -28.15 -1.16
C ASP A 12 -16.95 -27.27 -2.27
N LEU A 13 -15.63 -27.32 -2.46
CA LEU A 13 -14.97 -26.73 -3.62
C LEU A 13 -15.34 -27.45 -4.92
N ASP A 14 -15.43 -28.79 -4.88
CA ASP A 14 -15.78 -29.62 -6.04
C ASP A 14 -17.17 -29.27 -6.58
N LYS A 15 -18.11 -28.88 -5.72
CA LYS A 15 -19.43 -28.40 -6.15
C LYS A 15 -19.38 -27.13 -6.99
N LEU A 16 -18.36 -26.29 -6.78
CA LEU A 16 -18.17 -25.03 -7.50
C LEU A 16 -17.35 -25.23 -8.76
N LEU A 17 -16.34 -26.12 -8.75
CA LEU A 17 -15.36 -26.22 -9.83
C LEU A 17 -15.64 -27.35 -10.83
N LEU A 18 -16.36 -28.42 -10.45
CA LEU A 18 -16.59 -29.58 -11.33
C LEU A 18 -17.95 -29.54 -12.03
N ARG A 19 -18.76 -28.51 -11.81
CA ARG A 19 -20.13 -28.42 -12.32
C ARG A 19 -20.32 -27.19 -13.19
N PRO A 20 -21.02 -27.30 -14.32
CA PRO A 20 -21.41 -26.12 -15.08
C PRO A 20 -22.42 -25.27 -14.29
N GLY A 21 -22.52 -23.99 -14.63
CA GLY A 21 -23.46 -23.07 -13.99
C GLY A 21 -23.83 -21.89 -14.89
N ASN A 22 -24.93 -21.21 -14.57
CA ASN A 22 -25.45 -20.09 -15.36
C ASN A 22 -24.84 -18.73 -14.98
N LEU A 23 -24.09 -18.67 -13.89
CA LEU A 23 -23.51 -17.44 -13.32
C LEU A 23 -21.98 -17.41 -13.41
N VAL A 24 -21.41 -18.34 -14.18
CA VAL A 24 -19.97 -18.53 -14.34
C VAL A 24 -19.35 -17.45 -15.24
N GLY A 25 -18.02 -17.28 -15.13
CA GLY A 25 -17.26 -16.43 -16.02
C GLY A 25 -17.14 -17.02 -17.44
N PRO A 26 -16.77 -16.19 -18.44
CA PRO A 26 -16.67 -16.64 -19.83
C PRO A 26 -15.56 -17.68 -20.06
N THR A 27 -14.56 -17.72 -19.19
CA THR A 27 -13.40 -18.61 -19.26
C THR A 27 -13.53 -19.86 -18.37
N PHE A 28 -14.70 -20.07 -17.75
CA PHE A 28 -14.90 -21.19 -16.84
C PHE A 28 -15.10 -22.51 -17.58
N ASP A 29 -14.16 -23.43 -17.39
CA ASP A 29 -14.27 -24.82 -17.84
C ASP A 29 -14.34 -25.76 -16.62
N PRO A 30 -15.52 -26.31 -16.29
CA PRO A 30 -15.69 -27.11 -15.09
C PRO A 30 -14.99 -28.47 -15.21
N GLY A 31 -14.14 -28.79 -14.25
CA GLY A 31 -13.46 -30.08 -14.27
C GLY A 31 -12.52 -30.29 -13.09
N VAL A 32 -12.07 -31.55 -12.95
CA VAL A 32 -11.02 -31.91 -12.00
C VAL A 32 -9.73 -31.14 -12.30
N GLN A 33 -9.43 -30.95 -13.59
CA GLN A 33 -8.25 -30.21 -14.04
C GLN A 33 -8.23 -28.78 -13.49
N LEU A 34 -9.33 -28.02 -13.58
CA LEU A 34 -9.39 -26.65 -13.05
C LEU A 34 -9.06 -26.58 -11.55
N ARG A 35 -9.56 -27.54 -10.77
CA ARG A 35 -9.27 -27.61 -9.33
C ARG A 35 -7.80 -27.95 -9.08
N ASP A 36 -7.26 -28.89 -9.86
CA ASP A 36 -5.88 -29.34 -9.71
C ASP A 36 -4.92 -28.21 -10.15
N ASP A 37 -5.24 -27.46 -11.22
CA ASP A 37 -4.51 -26.28 -11.66
C ASP A 37 -4.55 -25.14 -10.63
N LEU A 38 -5.71 -24.89 -10.02
CA LEU A 38 -5.84 -23.94 -8.90
C LEU A 38 -4.91 -24.31 -7.74
N GLN A 39 -4.75 -25.61 -7.47
CA GLN A 39 -3.91 -26.11 -6.39
C GLN A 39 -2.42 -26.11 -6.75
N GLU A 40 -2.08 -26.33 -8.02
CA GLU A 40 -0.70 -26.48 -8.49
C GLU A 40 -0.07 -25.14 -8.89
N TYR A 41 -0.81 -24.30 -9.61
CA TYR A 41 -0.26 -23.11 -10.27
C TYR A 41 -0.69 -21.79 -9.64
N ALA A 42 -1.84 -21.71 -8.95
CA ALA A 42 -2.29 -20.44 -8.40
C ALA A 42 -1.44 -20.03 -7.19
N ARG A 43 -0.68 -18.94 -7.34
CA ARG A 43 0.13 -18.30 -6.31
C ARG A 43 -0.56 -17.04 -5.82
N VAL A 44 -0.86 -16.99 -4.52
CA VAL A 44 -1.53 -15.83 -3.89
C VAL A 44 -0.64 -15.22 -2.81
N LEU A 45 -0.40 -13.92 -2.92
CA LEU A 45 0.29 -13.15 -1.90
C LEU A 45 -0.72 -12.53 -0.94
N VAL A 46 -0.58 -12.79 0.36
CA VAL A 46 -1.33 -12.11 1.42
C VAL A 46 -0.44 -11.02 2.02
N VAL A 47 -0.88 -9.77 1.94
CA VAL A 47 -0.14 -8.63 2.51
C VAL A 47 -0.82 -8.20 3.82
N GLY A 48 -0.12 -8.40 4.92
CA GLY A 48 -0.62 -8.24 6.28
C GLY A 48 -1.08 -9.57 6.88
N ALA A 49 -0.62 -9.87 8.09
CA ALA A 49 -0.98 -11.02 8.92
C ALA A 49 -1.75 -10.59 10.19
N GLY A 50 -2.13 -9.32 10.31
CA GLY A 50 -2.96 -8.81 11.40
C GLY A 50 -4.46 -8.98 11.11
N GLY A 51 -5.23 -9.47 12.08
CA GLY A 51 -6.71 -9.44 12.09
C GLY A 51 -7.35 -10.05 10.84
N LEU A 52 -7.63 -9.21 9.84
CA LEU A 52 -8.07 -9.60 8.51
C LEU A 52 -7.07 -10.56 7.81
N GLY A 53 -5.76 -10.32 7.92
CA GLY A 53 -4.74 -11.22 7.36
C GLY A 53 -4.77 -12.65 7.92
N CYS A 54 -5.03 -12.80 9.23
CA CYS A 54 -5.22 -14.11 9.85
C CYS A 54 -6.44 -14.85 9.28
N GLU A 55 -7.55 -14.13 9.08
CA GLU A 55 -8.75 -14.69 8.46
C GLU A 55 -8.50 -15.07 7.00
N LEU A 56 -7.83 -14.20 6.22
CA LEU A 56 -7.51 -14.45 4.81
C LEU A 56 -6.67 -15.72 4.63
N LEU A 57 -5.61 -15.90 5.43
CA LEU A 57 -4.78 -17.11 5.35
C LEU A 57 -5.56 -18.38 5.62
N LYS A 58 -6.44 -18.38 6.63
CA LYS A 58 -7.34 -19.50 6.91
C LYS A 58 -8.29 -19.74 5.74
N ASP A 59 -8.97 -18.70 5.29
CA ASP A 59 -10.04 -18.80 4.31
C ASP A 59 -9.51 -19.24 2.94
N LEU A 60 -8.38 -18.68 2.49
CA LEU A 60 -7.71 -19.08 1.25
C LEU A 60 -7.24 -20.54 1.31
N ALA A 61 -6.57 -20.93 2.40
CA ALA A 61 -6.10 -22.31 2.57
C ALA A 61 -7.26 -23.32 2.58
N LEU A 62 -8.39 -22.98 3.20
CA LEU A 62 -9.61 -23.81 3.20
C LEU A 62 -10.40 -23.75 1.89
N SER A 63 -10.14 -22.76 1.03
CA SER A 63 -10.79 -22.59 -0.27
C SER A 63 -10.04 -23.27 -1.43
N GLY A 64 -8.98 -24.02 -1.13
CA GLY A 64 -8.25 -24.83 -2.10
C GLY A 64 -6.95 -24.22 -2.61
N PHE A 65 -6.58 -23.01 -2.18
CA PHE A 65 -5.27 -22.45 -2.51
C PHE A 65 -4.18 -23.15 -1.71
N LYS A 66 -3.16 -23.68 -2.40
CA LYS A 66 -2.03 -24.36 -1.75
C LYS A 66 -0.76 -23.54 -1.72
N ASN A 67 -0.54 -22.65 -2.69
CA ASN A 67 0.67 -21.85 -2.78
C ASN A 67 0.39 -20.43 -2.30
N LEU A 68 0.62 -20.20 -1.01
CA LEU A 68 0.42 -18.90 -0.39
C LEU A 68 1.77 -18.34 0.05
N GLU A 69 1.88 -17.02 0.01
CA GLU A 69 2.97 -16.31 0.67
C GLU A 69 2.38 -15.19 1.52
N VAL A 70 3.01 -14.86 2.64
CA VAL A 70 2.53 -13.78 3.53
C VAL A 70 3.65 -12.82 3.89
N ILE A 71 3.40 -11.53 3.73
CA ILE A 71 4.31 -10.46 4.20
C ILE A 71 3.65 -9.75 5.40
N ASP A 72 4.39 -9.61 6.49
CA ASP A 72 4.03 -8.76 7.62
C ASP A 72 5.29 -8.33 8.37
N MET A 73 5.42 -7.04 8.68
CA MET A 73 6.60 -6.47 9.35
C MET A 73 6.50 -6.46 10.88
N ASP A 74 5.32 -6.80 11.43
CA ASP A 74 5.07 -6.63 12.85
C ASP A 74 5.39 -7.89 13.66
N ARG A 75 5.57 -7.66 14.96
CA ARG A 75 5.61 -8.70 15.98
C ARG A 75 4.27 -8.79 16.69
N ILE A 76 4.02 -9.95 17.29
CA ILE A 76 2.78 -10.24 18.00
C ILE A 76 2.77 -9.49 19.34
N GLU A 77 1.68 -8.79 19.62
CA GLU A 77 1.42 -8.15 20.91
C GLU A 77 0.25 -8.79 21.66
N VAL A 78 0.21 -8.60 22.99
CA VAL A 78 -0.91 -9.07 23.82
C VAL A 78 -2.25 -8.47 23.35
N THR A 79 -2.24 -7.20 22.92
CA THR A 79 -3.40 -6.48 22.39
C THR A 79 -3.99 -7.11 21.12
N ASN A 80 -3.24 -7.97 20.44
CA ASN A 80 -3.65 -8.62 19.21
C ASN A 80 -4.51 -9.87 19.47
N LEU A 81 -4.34 -10.51 20.64
CA LEU A 81 -4.91 -11.83 20.94
C LEU A 81 -6.44 -11.86 21.01
N ASN A 82 -7.10 -10.70 21.16
CA ASN A 82 -8.55 -10.60 21.19
C ASN A 82 -9.22 -10.88 19.83
N ARG A 83 -8.48 -10.76 18.72
CA ARG A 83 -9.02 -10.85 17.36
C ARG A 83 -8.14 -11.62 16.36
N GLN A 84 -6.86 -11.79 16.68
CA GLN A 84 -5.90 -12.45 15.80
C GLN A 84 -5.71 -13.91 16.26
N PHE A 85 -6.70 -14.75 15.94
CA PHE A 85 -6.87 -16.09 16.51
C PHE A 85 -5.75 -17.09 16.14
N LEU A 86 -4.84 -16.76 15.23
CA LEU A 86 -3.65 -17.57 14.95
C LEU A 86 -2.59 -17.46 16.05
N PHE A 87 -2.62 -16.40 16.85
CA PHE A 87 -1.61 -16.10 17.86
C PHE A 87 -2.05 -16.56 19.27
N ARG A 88 -1.07 -16.92 20.10
CA ARG A 88 -1.26 -17.30 21.50
C ARG A 88 -0.38 -16.44 22.39
N LEU A 89 -0.61 -16.50 23.71
CA LEU A 89 0.19 -15.75 24.68
C LEU A 89 1.68 -16.11 24.59
N GLU A 90 2.02 -17.38 24.33
CA GLU A 90 3.39 -17.86 24.11
C GLU A 90 4.05 -17.37 22.82
N ASP A 91 3.29 -16.73 21.92
CA ASP A 91 3.77 -16.20 20.66
C ASP A 91 4.10 -14.71 20.72
N VAL A 92 3.78 -14.03 21.83
CA VAL A 92 4.06 -12.60 22.01
C VAL A 92 5.55 -12.31 21.80
N GLY A 93 5.83 -11.29 20.98
CA GLY A 93 7.18 -10.87 20.57
C GLY A 93 7.71 -11.59 19.31
N LYS A 94 7.11 -12.70 18.87
CA LYS A 94 7.50 -13.38 17.62
C LYS A 94 6.95 -12.66 16.39
N PRO A 95 7.57 -12.82 15.20
CA PRO A 95 7.05 -12.30 13.93
C PRO A 95 5.63 -12.81 13.61
N LYS A 96 4.72 -11.90 13.23
CA LYS A 96 3.35 -12.28 12.87
C LYS A 96 3.31 -13.21 11.66
N ALA A 97 4.02 -12.87 10.58
CA ALA A 97 4.05 -13.64 9.34
C ALA A 97 4.43 -15.12 9.58
N GLU A 98 5.51 -15.36 10.33
CA GLU A 98 6.03 -16.70 10.61
C GLU A 98 5.05 -17.54 11.43
N VAL A 99 4.53 -16.98 12.53
CA VAL A 99 3.59 -17.72 13.40
C VAL A 99 2.27 -17.96 12.69
N ALA A 100 1.77 -17.00 11.90
CA ALA A 100 0.53 -17.15 11.15
C ALA A 100 0.64 -18.27 10.10
N ALA A 101 1.69 -18.24 9.28
CA ALA A 101 1.98 -19.27 8.28
C ALA A 101 2.08 -20.66 8.94
N LYS A 102 2.89 -20.78 9.99
CA LYS A 102 3.06 -22.03 10.74
C LYS A 102 1.73 -22.58 11.26
N ARG A 103 0.93 -21.73 11.91
CA ARG A 103 -0.32 -22.17 12.56
C ARG A 103 -1.37 -22.64 11.56
N VAL A 104 -1.43 -22.03 10.38
CA VAL A 104 -2.33 -22.48 9.31
C VAL A 104 -1.83 -23.79 8.69
N MET A 105 -0.54 -23.92 8.41
CA MET A 105 0.05 -25.17 7.90
C MET A 105 -0.10 -26.35 8.86
N GLU A 106 -0.04 -26.12 10.18
CA GLU A 106 -0.33 -27.16 11.19
C GLU A 106 -1.80 -27.61 11.18
N ARG A 107 -2.72 -26.71 10.79
CA ARG A 107 -4.17 -26.95 10.84
C ARG A 107 -4.73 -27.48 9.52
N VAL A 108 -4.21 -27.02 8.39
CA VAL A 108 -4.71 -27.31 7.05
C VAL A 108 -3.68 -28.16 6.31
N SER A 109 -3.98 -29.44 6.13
CA SER A 109 -3.04 -30.35 5.46
C SER A 109 -2.89 -30.03 3.97
N GLY A 110 -1.65 -29.90 3.49
CA GLY A 110 -1.33 -29.77 2.06
C GLY A 110 -1.29 -28.34 1.53
N VAL A 111 -1.45 -27.33 2.39
CA VAL A 111 -1.11 -25.94 2.07
C VAL A 111 0.37 -25.69 2.36
N ASN A 112 1.02 -24.91 1.51
CA ASN A 112 2.36 -24.38 1.69
C ASN A 112 2.27 -22.86 1.81
N ILE A 113 2.73 -22.32 2.94
CA ILE A 113 2.70 -20.87 3.21
C ILE A 113 4.13 -20.41 3.51
N VAL A 114 4.69 -19.57 2.63
CA VAL A 114 6.01 -18.98 2.84
C VAL A 114 5.87 -17.64 3.57
N PRO A 115 6.40 -17.49 4.80
CA PRO A 115 6.34 -16.24 5.53
C PRO A 115 7.51 -15.32 5.18
N HIS A 116 7.24 -14.02 5.16
CA HIS A 116 8.22 -12.94 4.97
C HIS A 116 8.06 -11.93 6.10
N PHE A 117 8.99 -11.95 7.06
CA PHE A 117 9.07 -10.95 8.12
C PHE A 117 9.88 -9.75 7.65
N CYS A 118 9.24 -8.88 6.89
CA CYS A 118 9.84 -7.67 6.33
C CYS A 118 8.75 -6.65 6.00
N ARG A 119 9.16 -5.44 5.66
CA ARG A 119 8.23 -4.47 5.07
C ARG A 119 7.95 -4.84 3.62
N ILE A 120 6.85 -4.34 3.09
CA ILE A 120 6.50 -4.50 1.67
C ILE A 120 7.51 -3.79 0.76
N GLU A 121 8.09 -2.69 1.22
CA GLU A 121 9.05 -1.90 0.46
C GLU A 121 10.45 -2.54 0.41
N ASP A 122 10.71 -3.54 1.26
CA ASP A 122 11.98 -4.27 1.31
C ASP A 122 12.07 -5.36 0.22
N LYS A 123 10.97 -5.67 -0.46
CA LYS A 123 10.92 -6.62 -1.56
C LYS A 123 11.18 -5.92 -2.89
N ASP A 124 12.00 -6.55 -3.73
CA ASP A 124 12.18 -6.12 -5.11
C ASP A 124 10.85 -6.18 -5.86
N ILE A 125 10.68 -5.31 -6.86
CA ILE A 125 9.44 -5.25 -7.64
C ILE A 125 9.19 -6.63 -8.27
N GLU A 126 10.21 -7.26 -8.82
CA GLU A 126 10.16 -8.55 -9.51
C GLU A 126 9.56 -9.67 -8.65
N PHE A 127 9.73 -9.62 -7.33
CA PHE A 127 9.10 -10.57 -6.41
C PHE A 127 7.58 -10.60 -6.58
N TYR A 128 6.96 -9.44 -6.78
CA TYR A 128 5.51 -9.33 -6.92
C TYR A 128 4.98 -9.87 -8.25
N ASN A 129 5.86 -10.04 -9.25
CA ASN A 129 5.46 -10.56 -10.56
C ASN A 129 5.06 -12.04 -10.52
N ASP A 130 5.56 -12.78 -9.54
CA ASP A 130 5.33 -14.23 -9.40
C ASP A 130 3.90 -14.60 -8.97
N PHE A 131 3.11 -13.63 -8.51
CA PHE A 131 1.77 -13.88 -7.97
C PHE A 131 0.68 -13.65 -9.01
N ASN A 132 -0.31 -14.53 -9.00
CA ASN A 132 -1.52 -14.38 -9.82
C ASN A 132 -2.50 -13.39 -9.19
N ILE A 133 -2.57 -13.36 -7.85
CA ILE A 133 -3.49 -12.50 -7.10
C ILE A 133 -2.80 -11.99 -5.83
N ILE A 134 -3.03 -10.73 -5.48
CA ILE A 134 -2.57 -10.13 -4.22
C ILE A 134 -3.77 -9.79 -3.33
N ALA A 135 -3.88 -10.44 -2.17
CA ALA A 135 -4.92 -10.19 -1.17
C ALA A 135 -4.40 -9.25 -0.07
N LEU A 136 -5.07 -8.12 0.13
CA LEU A 136 -4.62 -7.07 1.05
C LEU A 136 -5.43 -7.08 2.35
N GLY A 137 -4.74 -7.28 3.47
CA GLY A 137 -5.22 -7.16 4.84
C GLY A 137 -4.52 -6.04 5.60
N LEU A 138 -4.26 -4.92 4.91
CA LEU A 138 -3.47 -3.79 5.41
C LEU A 138 -4.27 -2.87 6.34
N ASP A 139 -3.60 -2.03 7.12
CA ASP A 139 -4.21 -1.09 8.07
C ASP A 139 -3.92 0.39 7.76
N SER A 140 -3.01 0.67 6.82
CA SER A 140 -2.67 2.04 6.39
C SER A 140 -3.07 2.31 4.94
N ILE A 141 -3.26 3.59 4.61
CA ILE A 141 -3.54 4.06 3.25
C ILE A 141 -2.26 4.01 2.43
N GLU A 142 -1.13 4.34 3.06
CA GLU A 142 0.21 4.39 2.49
C GLU A 142 0.63 3.01 1.97
N ALA A 143 0.45 1.95 2.77
CA ALA A 143 0.77 0.59 2.35
C ALA A 143 -0.12 0.12 1.18
N ARG A 144 -1.41 0.47 1.20
CA ARG A 144 -2.33 0.15 0.10
C ARG A 144 -1.96 0.88 -1.18
N SER A 145 -1.61 2.16 -1.08
CA SER A 145 -1.14 2.97 -2.20
C SER A 145 0.16 2.41 -2.79
N TYR A 146 1.10 1.99 -1.94
CA TYR A 146 2.34 1.36 -2.38
C TYR A 146 2.08 0.06 -3.16
N ILE A 147 1.31 -0.89 -2.60
CA ILE A 147 1.02 -2.15 -3.30
C ILE A 147 0.21 -1.90 -4.58
N ASN A 148 -0.69 -0.91 -4.58
CA ASN A 148 -1.40 -0.53 -5.80
C ASN A 148 -0.44 -0.02 -6.89
N ALA A 149 0.51 0.84 -6.53
CA ALA A 149 1.53 1.32 -7.44
C ALA A 149 2.38 0.16 -8.00
N VAL A 150 2.79 -0.79 -7.16
CA VAL A 150 3.52 -2.00 -7.59
C VAL A 150 2.67 -2.85 -8.54
N ALA A 151 1.42 -3.15 -8.21
CA ALA A 151 0.56 -3.92 -9.11
C ALA A 151 0.31 -3.23 -10.46
N CYS A 152 0.20 -1.89 -10.46
CA CYS A 152 0.01 -1.10 -11.67
C CYS A 152 1.31 -0.91 -12.49
N SER A 153 2.49 -1.11 -11.91
CA SER A 153 3.75 -0.98 -12.65
C SER A 153 3.92 -2.08 -13.69
N PHE A 154 3.40 -3.29 -13.41
CA PHE A 154 3.39 -4.40 -14.35
C PHE A 154 2.42 -4.23 -15.52
N LEU A 155 1.39 -3.39 -15.37
CA LEU A 155 0.32 -3.26 -16.34
C LEU A 155 0.83 -2.67 -17.66
N GLU A 156 0.81 -3.43 -18.74
CA GLU A 156 1.15 -2.94 -20.08
C GLU A 156 -0.10 -2.55 -20.86
N TYR A 157 0.11 -1.76 -21.92
CA TYR A 157 -0.93 -1.32 -22.85
C TYR A 157 -0.54 -1.69 -24.27
N ASP A 158 -1.54 -1.94 -25.12
CA ASP A 158 -1.34 -2.09 -26.55
C ASP A 158 -1.24 -0.72 -27.26
N SER A 159 -1.19 -0.74 -28.60
CA SER A 159 -1.10 0.48 -29.40
C SER A 159 -2.36 1.36 -29.33
N ASP A 160 -3.48 0.80 -28.89
CA ASP A 160 -4.79 1.46 -28.82
C ASP A 160 -5.12 1.88 -27.37
N ASP A 161 -4.12 1.94 -26.49
CA ASP A 161 -4.25 2.24 -25.06
C ASP A 161 -5.19 1.28 -24.31
N ASN A 162 -5.40 0.06 -24.82
CA ASN A 162 -6.09 -0.99 -24.08
C ASN A 162 -5.11 -1.77 -23.19
N PRO A 163 -5.50 -2.08 -21.94
CA PRO A 163 -4.64 -2.80 -21.03
C PRO A 163 -4.47 -4.27 -21.46
N ARG A 164 -3.25 -4.79 -21.36
CA ARG A 164 -2.94 -6.20 -21.70
C ARG A 164 -3.27 -7.12 -20.53
N GLU A 165 -4.22 -8.02 -20.72
CA GLU A 165 -4.75 -8.91 -19.68
C GLU A 165 -3.66 -9.76 -19.02
N GLU A 166 -2.70 -10.26 -19.80
CA GLU A 166 -1.61 -11.12 -19.32
C GLU A 166 -0.65 -10.42 -18.35
N THR A 167 -0.63 -9.10 -18.33
CA THR A 167 0.25 -8.29 -17.46
C THR A 167 -0.44 -7.77 -16.21
N MET A 168 -1.76 -7.94 -16.13
CA MET A 168 -2.55 -7.47 -15.00
C MET A 168 -2.19 -8.26 -13.73
N LYS A 169 -2.09 -7.55 -12.60
CA LYS A 169 -2.00 -8.15 -11.26
C LYS A 169 -3.29 -7.86 -10.49
N PRO A 170 -4.29 -8.73 -10.56
CA PRO A 170 -5.51 -8.60 -9.77
C PRO A 170 -5.21 -8.51 -8.28
N MET A 171 -5.94 -7.64 -7.59
CA MET A 171 -5.87 -7.50 -6.15
C MET A 171 -7.26 -7.56 -5.53
N VAL A 172 -7.32 -8.08 -4.32
CA VAL A 172 -8.52 -8.04 -3.49
C VAL A 172 -8.19 -7.32 -2.19
N ASP A 173 -8.73 -6.12 -2.00
CA ASP A 173 -8.47 -5.27 -0.83
C ASP A 173 -9.61 -5.40 0.18
N GLY A 174 -9.27 -5.73 1.42
CA GLY A 174 -10.18 -5.67 2.55
C GLY A 174 -9.79 -4.58 3.54
N GLY A 175 -10.78 -3.95 4.16
CA GLY A 175 -10.59 -2.99 5.25
C GLY A 175 -11.68 -3.08 6.29
N THR A 176 -11.33 -2.82 7.55
CA THR A 176 -12.26 -2.96 8.69
C THR A 176 -12.04 -1.86 9.71
N GLU A 177 -13.13 -1.32 10.24
CA GLU A 177 -13.16 -0.36 11.33
C GLU A 177 -14.41 -0.61 12.18
N GLY A 178 -14.22 -1.15 13.38
CA GLY A 178 -15.30 -1.51 14.30
C GLY A 178 -16.30 -2.48 13.66
N PHE A 179 -17.55 -2.04 13.54
CA PHE A 179 -18.64 -2.77 12.88
C PHE A 179 -18.81 -2.42 11.40
N LYS A 180 -17.86 -1.71 10.79
CA LYS A 180 -17.88 -1.36 9.37
C LYS A 180 -16.69 -2.00 8.67
N GLY A 181 -16.87 -2.28 7.39
CA GLY A 181 -15.77 -2.77 6.56
C GLY A 181 -16.08 -2.69 5.08
N HIS A 182 -15.08 -3.01 4.27
CA HIS A 182 -15.22 -3.11 2.83
C HIS A 182 -14.40 -4.25 2.26
N ALA A 183 -14.86 -4.77 1.13
CA ALA A 183 -14.09 -5.64 0.25
C ALA A 183 -14.10 -5.04 -1.16
N ARG A 184 -12.95 -4.97 -1.81
CA ARG A 184 -12.78 -4.37 -3.14
C ARG A 184 -12.07 -5.35 -4.05
N VAL A 185 -12.49 -5.38 -5.31
CA VAL A 185 -11.77 -6.07 -6.39
C VAL A 185 -11.13 -4.99 -7.25
N ILE A 186 -9.81 -5.07 -7.38
CA ILE A 186 -9.01 -4.15 -8.19
C ILE A 186 -8.33 -4.98 -9.28
N VAL A 187 -8.74 -4.77 -10.52
CA VAL A 187 -8.06 -5.28 -11.71
C VAL A 187 -7.44 -4.07 -12.41
N PRO A 188 -6.11 -3.84 -12.24
CA PRO A 188 -5.43 -2.69 -12.83
C PRO A 188 -5.75 -2.52 -14.32
N GLY A 189 -6.10 -1.30 -14.72
CA GLY A 189 -6.45 -0.98 -16.11
C GLY A 189 -7.93 -1.17 -16.45
N VAL A 190 -8.65 -2.06 -15.76
CA VAL A 190 -10.06 -2.39 -16.02
C VAL A 190 -10.98 -1.73 -14.98
N THR A 191 -10.80 -2.03 -13.70
CA THR A 191 -11.57 -1.42 -12.60
C THR A 191 -10.82 -0.18 -12.07
N PRO A 192 -11.46 0.69 -11.28
CA PRO A 192 -10.73 1.73 -10.56
C PRO A 192 -9.64 1.11 -9.67
N CYS A 193 -8.42 1.63 -9.79
CA CYS A 193 -7.35 1.30 -8.86
C CYS A 193 -7.55 2.00 -7.51
N PHE A 194 -6.66 1.74 -6.55
CA PHE A 194 -6.74 2.37 -5.23
C PHE A 194 -6.75 3.92 -5.32
N GLU A 195 -5.86 4.53 -6.12
CA GLU A 195 -5.79 6.00 -6.26
C GLU A 195 -7.02 6.60 -6.94
N CYS A 196 -7.72 5.87 -7.81
CA CYS A 196 -8.99 6.35 -8.40
C CYS A 196 -10.05 6.59 -7.32
N THR A 197 -9.95 5.91 -6.18
CA THR A 197 -10.94 5.93 -5.10
C THR A 197 -10.37 6.33 -3.75
N ILE A 198 -9.18 6.93 -3.72
CA ILE A 198 -8.51 7.36 -2.48
C ILE A 198 -9.34 8.37 -1.68
N TRP A 199 -10.17 9.16 -2.37
CA TRP A 199 -11.08 10.14 -1.77
C TRP A 199 -12.21 9.52 -0.92
N LEU A 200 -12.44 8.20 -1.03
CA LEU A 200 -13.39 7.48 -0.16
C LEU A 200 -12.88 7.36 1.28
N PHE A 201 -11.57 7.49 1.49
CA PHE A 201 -11.00 7.47 2.83
C PHE A 201 -11.13 8.87 3.45
N PRO A 202 -11.70 8.99 4.66
CA PRO A 202 -11.85 10.28 5.30
C PRO A 202 -10.47 10.90 5.55
N PRO A 203 -10.34 12.23 5.42
CA PRO A 203 -9.09 12.89 5.78
C PRO A 203 -8.78 12.63 7.25
N GLN A 204 -7.53 12.23 7.52
CA GLN A 204 -7.00 12.10 8.89
C GLN A 204 -7.27 13.41 9.65
N VAL A 205 -7.91 13.31 10.82
CA VAL A 205 -8.27 14.46 11.65
C VAL A 205 -6.98 15.03 12.23
N LYS A 206 -6.47 16.12 11.63
CA LYS A 206 -5.37 16.90 12.19
C LYS A 206 -5.94 18.07 12.97
N PHE A 207 -5.67 18.13 14.27
CA PHE A 207 -6.05 19.27 15.08
C PHE A 207 -5.18 20.49 14.76
N PRO A 208 -5.75 21.69 14.54
CA PRO A 208 -4.96 22.89 14.31
C PRO A 208 -4.07 23.22 15.52
N LEU A 209 -2.81 23.59 15.29
CA LEU A 209 -1.85 23.92 16.36
C LEU A 209 -2.36 25.01 17.31
N CYS A 210 -3.03 26.05 16.80
CA CYS A 210 -3.62 27.10 17.63
C CYS A 210 -4.72 26.57 18.56
N THR A 211 -5.46 25.55 18.13
CA THR A 211 -6.48 24.89 18.96
C THR A 211 -5.83 24.03 20.03
N LEU A 212 -4.76 23.29 19.68
CA LEU A 212 -4.01 22.50 20.64
C LEU A 212 -3.32 23.38 21.69
N ALA A 213 -2.67 24.47 21.26
CA ALA A 213 -1.83 25.33 22.11
C ALA A 213 -2.63 26.32 22.97
N GLU A 214 -3.68 26.94 22.43
CA GLU A 214 -4.36 28.07 23.08
C GLU A 214 -5.79 27.75 23.52
N THR A 215 -6.55 26.99 22.72
CA THR A 215 -8.01 26.83 22.90
C THR A 215 -8.49 25.38 22.80
N PRO A 216 -8.03 24.47 23.69
CA PRO A 216 -8.50 23.09 23.71
C PRO A 216 -10.02 23.06 24.00
N ARG A 217 -10.74 22.08 23.43
CA ARG A 217 -12.21 22.00 23.49
C ARG A 217 -12.72 20.66 23.99
N ASN A 218 -11.90 19.62 23.91
CA ASN A 218 -12.23 18.27 24.33
C ASN A 218 -10.96 17.55 24.83
N ALA A 219 -11.14 16.40 25.45
CA ALA A 219 -10.06 15.61 26.04
C ALA A 219 -8.97 15.21 25.01
N ALA A 220 -9.34 14.94 23.76
CA ALA A 220 -8.38 14.60 22.70
C ALA A 220 -7.42 15.76 22.40
N HIS A 221 -7.89 17.02 22.43
CA HIS A 221 -7.02 18.19 22.26
C HIS A 221 -5.97 18.30 23.39
N CYS A 222 -6.35 17.97 24.63
CA CYS A 222 -5.44 17.98 25.77
C CYS A 222 -4.37 16.89 25.64
N ILE A 223 -4.78 15.69 25.18
CA ILE A 223 -3.88 14.55 24.93
C ILE A 223 -2.89 14.88 23.81
N GLU A 224 -3.37 15.40 22.68
CA GLU A 224 -2.51 15.74 21.53
C GLU A 224 -1.54 16.88 21.85
N TYR A 225 -1.95 17.84 22.67
CA TYR A 225 -1.02 18.85 23.16
C TYR A 225 0.11 18.24 24.00
N ALA A 226 -0.22 17.33 24.91
CA ALA A 226 0.78 16.65 25.75
C ALA A 226 1.77 15.85 24.89
N HIS A 227 1.25 15.11 23.92
CA HIS A 227 2.02 14.26 23.00
C HIS A 227 2.87 15.06 22.00
N LEU A 228 2.29 16.00 21.26
CA LEU A 228 2.96 16.66 20.12
C LEU A 228 3.70 17.94 20.48
N ILE A 229 3.35 18.61 21.58
CA ILE A 229 3.92 19.91 21.95
C ILE A 229 4.78 19.78 23.21
N LYS A 230 4.20 19.28 24.31
CA LYS A 230 4.90 19.25 25.59
C LYS A 230 6.06 18.25 25.65
N TRP A 231 5.92 17.11 25.00
CA TRP A 231 6.99 16.11 24.94
C TRP A 231 8.28 16.71 24.35
N ASP A 232 8.16 17.42 23.23
CA ASP A 232 9.29 18.04 22.53
C ASP A 232 9.79 19.32 23.24
N GLU A 233 8.89 20.13 23.81
CA GLU A 233 9.25 21.36 24.56
C GLU A 233 10.14 21.05 25.76
N MET A 234 9.85 19.98 26.50
CA MET A 234 10.64 19.58 27.67
C MET A 234 12.02 19.02 27.29
N THR A 235 12.14 18.42 26.10
CA THR A 235 13.41 17.92 25.55
C THR A 235 14.38 19.08 25.24
N TYR A 236 13.87 20.21 24.74
CA TYR A 236 14.71 21.37 24.39
C TYR A 236 15.19 22.16 25.62
N GLN A 237 14.35 22.33 26.65
CA GLN A 237 14.73 23.03 27.88
C GLN A 237 15.83 22.31 28.66
N LEU A 238 15.88 20.97 28.62
CA LEU A 238 16.93 20.18 29.29
C LEU A 238 18.30 20.37 28.62
N ASN A 239 18.37 20.45 27.29
CA ASN A 239 19.63 20.59 26.54
C ASN A 239 20.34 21.94 26.75
N LEU A 240 19.61 23.00 27.11
CA LEU A 240 20.17 24.33 27.37
C LEU A 240 20.68 24.51 28.81
N MET A 241 20.34 23.62 29.75
CA MET A 241 20.70 23.74 31.18
C MET A 241 22.03 23.07 31.57
N PHE A 242 22.64 22.24 30.73
CA PHE A 242 23.87 21.51 31.06
C PHE A 242 25.14 22.20 30.54
N HIS A 243 25.48 23.33 31.16
CA HIS A 243 26.80 23.95 31.11
C HIS A 243 27.27 24.41 32.49
N ASP A 244 27.13 23.62 33.57
CA ASP A 244 28.04 23.71 34.72
C ASP A 244 27.99 22.51 35.69
N SER A 245 29.14 22.24 36.32
CA SER A 245 29.49 21.10 37.18
C SER A 245 29.25 21.41 38.66
N SER A 246 28.13 20.98 39.24
CA SER A 246 28.07 20.54 40.64
C SER A 246 26.74 19.86 40.96
N VAL A 247 26.84 18.73 41.65
CA VAL A 247 25.84 17.67 41.74
C VAL A 247 24.66 18.02 42.66
N LEU A 248 23.43 17.81 42.18
CA LEU A 248 22.27 17.33 42.94
C LEU A 248 21.38 16.48 42.01
N PRO A 249 20.91 15.28 42.42
CA PRO A 249 20.21 14.36 41.54
C PRO A 249 18.73 14.76 41.44
N THR A 250 18.29 15.17 40.25
CA THR A 250 16.87 15.38 39.97
C THR A 250 16.53 14.74 38.63
N LEU A 251 15.49 13.89 38.67
CA LEU A 251 14.98 13.01 37.62
C LEU A 251 15.12 13.61 36.20
N GLN A 252 15.98 13.00 35.38
CA GLN A 252 16.01 13.23 33.94
C GLN A 252 14.76 12.55 33.35
N VAL A 253 13.77 13.32 32.92
CA VAL A 253 12.49 12.70 32.51
C VAL A 253 12.55 12.20 31.06
N HIS A 254 13.13 12.90 30.08
CA HIS A 254 13.36 12.31 28.74
C HIS A 254 14.68 12.78 28.11
N SER A 255 15.68 11.90 28.07
CA SER A 255 17.05 12.15 27.58
C SER A 255 17.13 12.21 26.05
N GLY A 256 16.45 13.17 25.41
CA GLY A 256 16.42 13.24 23.93
C GLY A 256 15.84 11.99 23.27
N GLN A 257 15.09 11.18 24.03
CA GLN A 257 14.48 9.95 23.56
C GLN A 257 13.22 10.30 22.76
N ALA A 258 13.13 9.78 21.54
CA ALA A 258 11.91 9.87 20.74
C ALA A 258 10.74 9.27 21.52
N PHE A 259 9.57 9.91 21.43
CA PHE A 259 8.37 9.36 22.02
C PHE A 259 8.10 7.96 21.45
N ASP A 260 7.94 7.00 22.35
CA ASP A 260 7.59 5.62 22.02
C ASP A 260 6.16 5.35 22.52
N PRO A 261 5.17 5.21 21.62
CA PRO A 261 3.79 4.95 22.00
C PRO A 261 3.60 3.57 22.66
N ASP A 262 4.52 2.63 22.47
CA ASP A 262 4.45 1.28 23.05
C ASP A 262 5.09 1.19 24.43
N ASN A 263 5.83 2.23 24.84
CA ASN A 263 6.39 2.34 26.18
C ASN A 263 5.31 2.78 27.20
N PRO A 264 4.98 1.95 28.21
CA PRO A 264 3.96 2.29 29.22
C PRO A 264 4.26 3.55 30.01
N ASP A 265 5.53 3.85 30.29
CA ASP A 265 5.95 5.01 31.06
C ASP A 265 5.78 6.31 30.25
N HIS A 266 6.11 6.27 28.96
CA HIS A 266 5.86 7.39 28.03
C HIS A 266 4.36 7.69 27.92
N MET A 267 3.56 6.64 27.73
CA MET A 267 2.11 6.77 27.63
C MET A 267 1.48 7.30 28.93
N LYS A 268 1.99 6.86 30.08
CA LYS A 268 1.58 7.36 31.38
C LYS A 268 1.92 8.84 31.56
N TRP A 269 3.11 9.26 31.14
CA TRP A 269 3.50 10.66 31.18
C TRP A 269 2.55 11.53 30.35
N VAL A 270 2.23 11.11 29.11
CA VAL A 270 1.27 11.84 28.25
C VAL A 270 -0.11 11.91 28.90
N TYR A 271 -0.57 10.83 29.52
CA TYR A 271 -1.83 10.81 30.26
C TYR A 271 -1.81 11.82 31.42
N ASP A 272 -0.79 11.77 32.27
CA ASP A 272 -0.67 12.65 33.44
C ASP A 272 -0.63 14.13 33.03
N GLU A 273 0.09 14.47 31.96
CA GLU A 273 0.18 15.84 31.45
C GLU A 273 -1.13 16.29 30.77
N ALA A 274 -1.80 15.39 30.06
CA ALA A 274 -3.12 15.65 29.48
C ALA A 274 -4.17 15.93 30.56
N VAL A 275 -4.13 15.22 31.69
CA VAL A 275 -5.02 15.44 32.84
C VAL A 275 -4.82 16.84 33.41
N LYS A 276 -3.56 17.25 33.68
CA LYS A 276 -3.26 18.60 34.18
C LYS A 276 -3.78 19.69 33.25
N ARG A 277 -3.60 19.51 31.94
CA ARG A 277 -4.10 20.45 30.94
C ARG A 277 -5.62 20.47 30.90
N ALA A 278 -6.26 19.31 30.98
CA ALA A 278 -7.72 19.22 30.99
C ALA A 278 -8.32 19.92 32.22
N GLU A 279 -7.70 19.77 33.40
CA GLU A 279 -8.09 20.50 34.62
C GLU A 279 -7.96 22.01 34.45
N LEU A 280 -6.86 22.50 33.86
CA LEU A 280 -6.64 23.94 33.62
C LEU A 280 -7.75 24.58 32.78
N PHE A 281 -8.27 23.85 31.79
CA PHE A 281 -9.32 24.34 30.88
C PHE A 281 -10.73 23.87 31.26
N GLY A 282 -10.89 23.17 32.38
CA GLY A 282 -12.19 22.64 32.83
C GLY A 282 -12.80 21.60 31.89
N ILE A 283 -11.96 20.81 31.21
CA ILE A 283 -12.37 19.80 30.22
C ILE A 283 -12.43 18.43 30.89
N PRO A 284 -13.60 17.77 30.96
CA PRO A 284 -13.70 16.42 31.51
C PRO A 284 -13.33 15.34 30.48
N GLY A 285 -13.12 14.10 30.95
CA GLY A 285 -13.10 12.91 30.09
C GLY A 285 -11.73 12.42 29.64
N VAL A 286 -10.63 12.97 30.15
CA VAL A 286 -9.29 12.36 29.95
C VAL A 286 -9.20 11.06 30.76
N THR A 287 -8.98 9.95 30.07
CA THR A 287 -8.77 8.63 30.67
C THR A 287 -7.57 7.98 30.01
N TYR A 288 -6.89 7.05 30.70
CA TYR A 288 -5.73 6.37 30.14
C TYR A 288 -6.07 5.63 28.83
N SER A 289 -7.25 5.01 28.75
CA SER A 289 -7.73 4.35 27.52
C SER A 289 -7.96 5.35 26.38
N LEU A 290 -8.48 6.54 26.67
CA LEU A 290 -8.64 7.58 25.65
C LEU A 290 -7.28 8.12 25.20
N THR A 291 -6.32 8.27 26.13
CA THR A 291 -4.94 8.66 25.81
C THR A 291 -4.29 7.67 24.85
N GLN A 292 -4.37 6.37 25.14
CA GLN A 292 -3.89 5.33 24.23
C GLN A 292 -4.59 5.40 22.88
N GLY A 293 -5.92 5.57 22.88
CA GLY A 293 -6.72 5.68 21.66
C GLY A 293 -6.31 6.84 20.75
N VAL A 294 -6.12 8.02 21.32
CA VAL A 294 -5.72 9.24 20.60
C VAL A 294 -4.28 9.13 20.12
N VAL A 295 -3.34 8.82 21.02
CA VAL A 295 -1.90 8.79 20.69
C VAL A 295 -1.57 7.71 19.66
N LYS A 296 -2.13 6.51 19.80
CA LYS A 296 -1.89 5.40 18.86
C LYS A 296 -2.85 5.41 17.66
N ASN A 297 -3.77 6.37 17.57
CA ASN A 297 -4.86 6.37 16.59
C ASN A 297 -5.56 4.99 16.49
N ILE A 298 -5.93 4.40 17.64
CA ILE A 298 -6.42 3.03 17.71
C ILE A 298 -7.74 2.91 16.94
N ILE A 299 -7.72 2.19 15.82
CA ILE A 299 -8.91 1.78 15.08
C ILE A 299 -9.52 0.57 15.81
N PRO A 300 -10.78 0.64 16.28
CA PRO A 300 -11.45 -0.52 16.87
C PRO A 300 -11.47 -1.68 15.88
N ALA A 301 -11.11 -2.87 16.34
CA ALA A 301 -11.02 -4.03 15.47
C ALA A 301 -11.73 -5.23 16.10
N ILE A 302 -12.66 -5.82 15.36
CA ILE A 302 -13.59 -6.84 15.84
C ILE A 302 -13.46 -8.08 14.97
N ALA A 303 -13.31 -9.25 15.60
CA ALA A 303 -13.13 -10.52 14.91
C ALA A 303 -14.27 -10.82 13.92
N SER A 304 -15.52 -10.54 14.29
CA SER A 304 -16.68 -10.75 13.41
C SER A 304 -16.61 -9.94 12.12
N THR A 305 -16.20 -8.67 12.20
CA THR A 305 -16.08 -7.82 11.01
C THR A 305 -14.93 -8.29 10.12
N ASN A 306 -13.80 -8.66 10.71
CA ASN A 306 -12.67 -9.25 9.98
C ASN A 306 -13.09 -10.52 9.23
N ALA A 307 -13.84 -11.42 9.89
CA ALA A 307 -14.31 -12.65 9.28
C ALA A 307 -15.28 -12.39 8.10
N ILE A 308 -16.21 -11.43 8.24
CA ILE A 308 -17.15 -11.06 7.16
C ILE A 308 -16.40 -10.52 5.95
N ILE A 309 -15.46 -9.61 6.16
CA ILE A 309 -14.68 -9.01 5.07
C ILE A 309 -13.72 -10.03 4.45
N SER A 310 -13.04 -10.83 5.25
CA SER A 310 -12.18 -11.92 4.75
C SER A 310 -12.93 -12.92 3.87
N ALA A 311 -14.14 -13.30 4.29
CA ALA A 311 -14.97 -14.20 3.51
C ALA A 311 -15.32 -13.59 2.15
N ALA A 312 -15.68 -12.30 2.10
CA ALA A 312 -15.92 -11.60 0.84
C ALA A 312 -14.65 -11.57 -0.03
N CYS A 313 -13.50 -11.19 0.54
CA CYS A 313 -12.24 -11.14 -0.19
C CYS A 313 -11.80 -12.51 -0.73
N THR A 314 -11.95 -13.57 0.06
CA THR A 314 -11.59 -14.93 -0.34
C THR A 314 -12.48 -15.45 -1.45
N LEU A 315 -13.79 -15.17 -1.39
CA LEU A 315 -14.71 -15.54 -2.46
C LEU A 315 -14.34 -14.85 -3.77
N GLU A 316 -13.98 -13.56 -3.74
CA GLU A 316 -13.52 -12.88 -4.95
C GLU A 316 -12.19 -13.43 -5.46
N THR A 317 -11.26 -13.78 -4.56
CA THR A 317 -10.00 -14.42 -4.94
C THR A 317 -10.25 -15.75 -5.66
N LEU A 318 -11.15 -16.58 -5.14
CA LEU A 318 -11.55 -17.84 -5.79
C LEU A 318 -12.19 -17.59 -7.16
N LYS A 319 -13.11 -16.63 -7.27
CA LYS A 319 -13.78 -16.29 -8.54
C LYS A 319 -12.79 -15.79 -9.59
N ILE A 320 -11.83 -14.95 -9.22
CA ILE A 320 -10.79 -14.44 -10.11
C ILE A 320 -9.91 -15.61 -10.58
N ALA A 321 -9.48 -16.48 -9.66
CA ALA A 321 -8.58 -17.58 -9.99
C ALA A 321 -9.24 -18.67 -10.85
N SER A 322 -10.54 -18.93 -10.65
CA SER A 322 -11.18 -20.11 -11.24
C SER A 322 -12.29 -19.79 -12.24
N GLY A 323 -12.79 -18.56 -12.32
CA GLY A 323 -13.93 -18.20 -13.15
C GLY A 323 -15.27 -18.80 -12.69
N CYS A 324 -15.36 -19.45 -11.52
CA CYS A 324 -16.56 -20.21 -11.11
C CYS A 324 -17.81 -19.35 -10.87
N SER A 325 -17.66 -18.02 -10.82
CA SER A 325 -18.76 -17.06 -10.80
C SER A 325 -18.25 -15.71 -11.29
N LYS A 326 -19.17 -14.84 -11.71
CA LYS A 326 -18.89 -13.40 -11.87
C LYS A 326 -18.38 -12.79 -10.55
N THR A 327 -17.38 -11.93 -10.66
CA THR A 327 -16.84 -11.14 -9.55
C THR A 327 -17.82 -10.03 -9.14
N LEU A 328 -17.61 -9.47 -7.96
CA LEU A 328 -18.24 -8.20 -7.59
C LEU A 328 -17.82 -7.08 -8.56
N SER A 329 -18.65 -6.04 -8.73
CA SER A 329 -18.36 -4.97 -9.69
C SER A 329 -17.04 -4.25 -9.38
N ASN A 330 -16.85 -3.77 -8.14
CA ASN A 330 -15.54 -3.40 -7.59
C ASN A 330 -15.55 -3.05 -6.10
N TYR A 331 -16.69 -2.68 -5.50
CA TYR A 331 -16.71 -2.24 -4.10
C TYR A 331 -17.91 -2.76 -3.32
N LEU A 332 -17.68 -3.57 -2.29
CA LEU A 332 -18.66 -3.97 -1.29
C LEU A 332 -18.41 -3.20 0.02
N THR A 333 -19.45 -2.59 0.58
CA THR A 333 -19.45 -2.06 1.95
C THR A 333 -20.28 -2.96 2.87
N TYR A 334 -19.83 -3.10 4.10
CA TYR A 334 -20.53 -3.73 5.21
C TYR A 334 -20.70 -2.72 6.35
N ASN A 335 -21.90 -2.66 6.93
CA ASN A 335 -22.20 -1.90 8.13
C ASN A 335 -23.08 -2.73 9.06
N GLY A 336 -22.55 -3.03 10.24
CA GLY A 336 -23.17 -3.80 11.31
C GLY A 336 -23.57 -2.98 12.53
N VAL A 337 -23.58 -1.64 12.46
CA VAL A 337 -23.95 -0.78 13.61
C VAL A 337 -25.44 -0.91 13.93
N GLU A 338 -26.29 -0.92 12.91
CA GLU A 338 -27.73 -1.11 13.02
C GLU A 338 -28.18 -2.25 12.10
N GLY A 339 -28.30 -3.47 12.66
CA GLY A 339 -28.63 -4.67 11.89
C GLY A 339 -27.48 -5.13 10.99
N LEU A 340 -27.79 -5.70 9.82
CA LEU A 340 -26.82 -6.13 8.81
C LEU A 340 -27.13 -5.43 7.50
N HIS A 341 -26.25 -4.53 7.08
CA HIS A 341 -26.34 -3.86 5.79
C HIS A 341 -25.10 -4.12 4.94
N THR A 342 -25.31 -4.61 3.73
CA THR A 342 -24.28 -4.73 2.70
C THR A 342 -24.72 -4.01 1.44
N LYS A 343 -23.83 -3.22 0.85
CA LYS A 343 -24.10 -2.54 -0.43
C LYS A 343 -22.94 -2.77 -1.38
N VAL A 344 -23.26 -3.17 -2.60
CA VAL A 344 -22.29 -3.21 -3.70
C VAL A 344 -22.45 -1.92 -4.51
N THR A 345 -21.35 -1.22 -4.71
CA THR A 345 -21.26 0.00 -5.53
C THR A 345 -20.24 -0.24 -6.62
N GLU A 346 -20.57 0.19 -7.83
CA GLU A 346 -19.66 0.17 -8.97
C GLU A 346 -19.07 1.57 -9.17
N PHE A 347 -17.81 1.71 -8.81
CA PHE A 347 -17.03 2.90 -9.11
C PHE A 347 -16.41 2.79 -10.50
N VAL A 348 -16.22 3.94 -11.15
CA VAL A 348 -15.65 4.00 -12.50
C VAL A 348 -14.17 4.31 -12.40
N LYS A 349 -13.36 3.65 -13.24
CA LYS A 349 -11.94 3.96 -13.39
C LYS A 349 -11.78 5.41 -13.89
N ASP A 350 -10.92 6.16 -13.22
CA ASP A 350 -10.50 7.47 -13.70
C ASP A 350 -9.64 7.31 -14.96
N LYS A 351 -10.08 7.90 -16.08
CA LYS A 351 -9.41 7.81 -17.38
C LYS A 351 -8.07 8.53 -17.37
N ASP A 352 -7.94 9.57 -16.55
CA ASP A 352 -6.73 10.38 -16.41
C ASP A 352 -5.87 9.89 -15.24
N CYS A 353 -6.15 8.70 -14.69
CA CYS A 353 -5.38 8.15 -13.58
C CYS A 353 -3.91 7.95 -13.98
N LEU A 354 -3.02 8.66 -13.30
CA LEU A 354 -1.58 8.61 -13.57
C LEU A 354 -0.88 7.35 -13.03
N VAL A 355 -1.63 6.47 -12.35
CA VAL A 355 -1.13 5.22 -11.77
C VAL A 355 -1.57 4.01 -12.60
N CYS A 356 -2.88 3.85 -12.83
CA CYS A 356 -3.45 2.73 -13.60
C CYS A 356 -3.90 3.10 -15.02
N GLY A 357 -3.42 4.24 -15.54
CA GLY A 357 -3.58 4.66 -16.93
C GLY A 357 -2.36 4.30 -17.78
N PRO A 358 -2.43 4.52 -19.11
CA PRO A 358 -1.35 4.21 -20.05
C PRO A 358 -0.06 5.01 -19.80
N GLY A 359 -0.14 6.04 -18.97
CA GLY A 359 0.98 6.89 -18.61
C GLY A 359 1.04 8.18 -19.42
N VAL A 360 1.87 9.10 -18.94
CA VAL A 360 2.07 10.42 -19.56
C VAL A 360 3.04 10.28 -20.71
N LEU A 361 2.61 10.67 -21.92
CA LEU A 361 3.48 10.71 -23.10
C LEU A 361 4.50 11.84 -22.96
N ILE A 362 5.79 11.51 -23.08
CA ILE A 362 6.90 12.46 -23.08
C ILE A 362 7.73 12.22 -24.33
N GLU A 363 7.79 13.22 -25.20
CA GLU A 363 8.62 13.18 -26.39
C GLU A 363 10.00 13.80 -26.13
N LEU A 364 11.07 13.05 -26.41
CA LEU A 364 12.45 13.45 -26.15
C LEU A 364 13.31 13.41 -27.41
N ASP A 365 14.39 14.17 -27.42
CA ASP A 365 15.47 13.98 -28.40
C ASP A 365 16.39 12.84 -27.92
N THR A 366 17.00 12.09 -28.84
CA THR A 366 17.90 10.97 -28.51
C THR A 366 19.11 11.39 -27.66
N LYS A 367 19.46 12.68 -27.65
CA LYS A 367 20.57 13.24 -26.88
C LYS A 367 20.19 13.68 -25.47
N VAL A 368 18.91 13.59 -25.08
CA VAL A 368 18.47 13.99 -23.74
C VAL A 368 19.09 13.06 -22.69
N THR A 369 19.91 13.62 -21.81
CA THR A 369 20.51 12.95 -20.66
C THR A 369 19.64 13.11 -19.41
N LEU A 370 19.88 12.27 -18.40
CA LEU A 370 19.24 12.43 -17.08
C LEU A 370 19.81 13.64 -16.28
N LYS A 371 21.02 14.13 -16.60
CA LYS A 371 21.69 15.31 -16.00
C LYS A 371 21.51 16.61 -16.81
N LYS A 372 21.67 17.73 -16.10
CA LYS A 372 21.92 19.11 -16.58
C LYS A 372 23.12 19.24 -17.52
N TYR A 373 22.92 19.82 -18.71
CA TYR A 373 23.97 20.55 -19.43
C TYR A 373 23.62 22.04 -19.54
N VAL A 374 24.62 22.91 -19.32
CA VAL A 374 24.58 24.31 -19.78
C VAL A 374 25.10 24.31 -21.21
N THR A 375 24.22 24.47 -22.20
CA THR A 375 24.67 24.78 -23.57
C THR A 375 24.89 26.28 -23.69
N PHE A 376 26.15 26.68 -23.87
CA PHE A 376 26.49 28.03 -24.31
C PHE A 376 25.98 28.22 -25.74
N ILE A 377 24.82 28.85 -25.90
CA ILE A 377 24.42 29.38 -27.20
C ILE A 377 25.18 30.70 -27.38
N HIS A 378 26.16 30.72 -28.29
CA HIS A 378 26.81 31.94 -28.75
C HIS A 378 25.81 32.78 -29.56
N VAL A 379 24.96 33.55 -28.87
CA VAL A 379 24.14 34.60 -29.48
C VAL A 379 24.39 35.90 -28.69
N PRO A 380 24.59 37.05 -29.37
CA PRO A 380 24.86 38.34 -28.72
C PRO A 380 23.67 38.80 -27.81
N PRO A 381 23.93 39.71 -26.85
CA PRO A 381 23.29 39.74 -25.53
C PRO A 381 21.82 40.21 -25.51
N PRO A 382 21.02 39.79 -24.50
CA PRO A 382 21.41 39.09 -23.27
C PRO A 382 21.40 37.54 -23.36
N PRO A 383 22.24 36.83 -22.60
CA PRO A 383 22.22 35.37 -22.52
C PRO A 383 20.90 34.89 -21.89
N ARG A 384 20.16 34.06 -22.64
CA ARG A 384 19.03 33.31 -22.11
C ARG A 384 19.50 31.91 -21.73
N PHE A 385 19.47 31.60 -20.45
CA PHE A 385 19.65 30.23 -19.94
C PHE A 385 18.35 29.46 -20.21
N VAL A 386 18.43 28.36 -20.96
CA VAL A 386 17.29 27.46 -21.18
C VAL A 386 17.65 26.10 -20.58
N TRP A 387 16.90 25.70 -19.57
CA TRP A 387 17.09 24.47 -18.80
C TRP A 387 16.45 23.30 -19.54
N LYS A 388 17.11 22.13 -19.60
CA LYS A 388 16.47 20.85 -19.96
C LYS A 388 17.13 19.71 -19.18
N GLN A 389 16.47 19.25 -18.13
CA GLN A 389 16.74 17.96 -17.49
C GLN A 389 15.49 17.10 -17.63
N PHE A 390 15.62 15.80 -17.86
CA PHE A 390 14.44 14.93 -17.83
C PHE A 390 13.76 14.96 -16.46
N VAL A 391 14.52 14.94 -15.36
CA VAL A 391 13.97 15.01 -13.99
C VAL A 391 13.31 16.35 -13.69
N ASP A 392 13.92 17.49 -14.08
CA ASP A 392 13.28 18.81 -13.93
C ASP A 392 12.01 18.92 -14.79
N MET A 393 12.00 18.30 -15.98
CA MET A 393 10.79 18.24 -16.80
C MET A 393 9.66 17.52 -16.06
N LEU A 394 9.95 16.50 -15.25
CA LEU A 394 8.92 15.84 -14.42
C LEU A 394 8.42 16.75 -13.28
N GLU A 395 9.26 17.64 -12.77
CA GLU A 395 8.88 18.62 -11.75
C GLU A 395 8.01 19.75 -12.33
N GLU A 396 8.32 20.19 -13.55
CA GLU A 396 7.61 21.26 -14.27
C GLU A 396 6.38 20.79 -15.05
N ASP A 397 6.33 19.51 -15.44
CA ASP A 397 5.23 18.97 -16.25
C ASP A 397 3.91 19.04 -15.45
N PRO A 398 2.87 19.71 -15.97
CA PRO A 398 1.64 19.96 -15.23
C PRO A 398 0.83 18.70 -14.91
N LYS A 399 1.09 17.58 -15.59
CA LYS A 399 0.48 16.27 -15.30
C LYS A 399 1.32 15.46 -14.32
N VAL A 400 2.65 15.57 -14.36
CA VAL A 400 3.53 14.76 -13.52
C VAL A 400 3.78 15.40 -12.14
N LEU A 401 4.20 16.67 -12.11
CA LEU A 401 4.51 17.48 -10.91
C LEU A 401 5.26 16.70 -9.81
N MET A 402 6.35 16.02 -10.19
CA MET A 402 7.10 15.12 -9.32
C MET A 402 8.47 15.71 -8.97
N THR A 403 8.69 15.91 -7.67
CA THR A 403 9.99 16.31 -7.11
C THR A 403 10.77 15.09 -6.65
N LYS A 404 12.11 15.18 -6.58
CA LYS A 404 12.99 14.09 -6.12
C LYS A 404 12.79 12.76 -6.87
N ALA A 405 12.56 12.83 -8.18
CA ALA A 405 12.26 11.64 -8.97
C ALA A 405 13.46 10.66 -9.05
N SER A 406 13.15 9.39 -8.89
CA SER A 406 13.98 8.22 -9.19
C SER A 406 13.35 7.50 -10.39
N ILE A 407 14.17 7.04 -11.33
CA ILE A 407 13.74 6.49 -12.62
C ILE A 407 14.19 5.03 -12.72
N THR A 408 13.25 4.17 -13.07
CA THR A 408 13.48 2.73 -13.27
C THR A 408 12.93 2.28 -14.63
N TYR A 409 13.61 1.32 -15.27
CA TYR A 409 13.27 0.77 -16.59
C TYR A 409 13.52 -0.73 -16.62
N HIS A 410 12.49 -1.55 -16.90
CA HIS A 410 12.57 -3.03 -16.87
C HIS A 410 13.29 -3.58 -15.64
N GLY A 411 12.94 -3.08 -14.45
CA GLY A 411 13.59 -3.46 -13.18
C GLY A 411 14.98 -2.87 -12.95
N LYS A 412 15.61 -2.27 -13.96
CA LYS A 412 16.90 -1.59 -13.84
C LYS A 412 16.70 -0.20 -13.23
N ASN A 413 17.43 0.08 -12.16
CA ASN A 413 17.52 1.41 -11.57
C ASN A 413 18.36 2.33 -12.47
N LEU A 414 17.71 3.12 -13.32
CA LEU A 414 18.41 4.08 -14.18
C LEU A 414 19.00 5.22 -13.35
N TYR A 415 18.23 5.74 -12.39
CA TYR A 415 18.68 6.73 -11.43
C TYR A 415 17.86 6.67 -10.15
N MET A 416 18.50 6.63 -8.99
CA MET A 416 17.84 6.62 -7.69
C MET A 416 18.26 7.83 -6.86
N GLN A 417 17.32 8.56 -6.26
CA GLN A 417 17.66 9.62 -5.30
C GLN A 417 17.95 9.10 -3.90
N ALA A 418 17.43 7.92 -3.56
CA ALA A 418 17.57 7.30 -2.26
C ALA A 418 17.47 5.77 -2.39
N PRO A 419 18.04 5.01 -1.44
CA PRO A 419 18.99 5.44 -0.41
C PRO A 419 20.34 5.92 -0.99
N PRO A 420 21.20 6.60 -0.20
CA PRO A 420 22.46 7.19 -0.69
C PRO A 420 23.38 6.22 -1.44
N VAL A 421 23.37 4.95 -1.05
CA VAL A 421 24.14 3.89 -1.72
C VAL A 421 23.67 3.70 -3.17
N LEU A 422 22.35 3.60 -3.40
CA LEU A 422 21.80 3.47 -4.76
C LEU A 422 21.95 4.77 -5.56
N GLU A 423 21.89 5.92 -4.90
CA GLU A 423 22.19 7.20 -5.54
C GLU A 423 23.63 7.24 -6.05
N GLU A 424 24.60 6.88 -5.23
CA GLU A 424 26.01 6.86 -5.62
C GLU A 424 26.26 5.84 -6.76
N MET A 425 25.64 4.66 -6.68
CA MET A 425 25.75 3.62 -7.71
C MET A 425 25.13 4.02 -9.05
N THR A 426 24.06 4.81 -9.05
CA THR A 426 23.33 5.20 -10.27
C THR A 426 23.67 6.61 -10.76
N ARG A 427 24.41 7.39 -9.98
CA ARG A 427 24.79 8.77 -10.31
C ARG A 427 25.54 8.90 -11.63
N SER A 428 26.39 7.94 -11.98
CA SER A 428 27.12 7.95 -13.25
C SER A 428 26.19 7.92 -14.47
N ASN A 429 25.02 7.29 -14.35
CA ASN A 429 24.03 7.20 -15.43
C ASN A 429 23.44 8.57 -15.77
N LEU A 430 23.52 9.54 -14.86
CA LEU A 430 23.02 10.89 -15.12
C LEU A 430 23.63 11.49 -16.40
N GLU A 431 24.89 11.19 -16.69
CA GLU A 431 25.63 11.74 -17.84
C GLU A 431 25.34 11.02 -19.17
N LEU A 432 24.64 9.88 -19.13
CA LEU A 432 24.34 9.08 -20.31
C LEU A 432 23.00 9.53 -20.93
N PRO A 433 22.88 9.51 -22.27
CA PRO A 433 21.60 9.73 -22.92
C PRO A 433 20.57 8.70 -22.46
N LEU A 434 19.36 9.14 -22.16
CA LEU A 434 18.28 8.26 -21.74
C LEU A 434 17.98 7.21 -22.82
N TYR A 435 18.14 7.57 -24.10
CA TYR A 435 18.03 6.63 -25.21
C TYR A 435 19.04 5.48 -25.11
N ASP A 436 20.28 5.77 -24.71
CA ASP A 436 21.31 4.73 -24.53
C ASP A 436 21.03 3.88 -23.28
N LEU A 437 20.55 4.49 -22.20
CA LEU A 437 20.11 3.80 -20.99
C LEU A 437 18.89 2.91 -21.20
N MET A 438 18.06 3.24 -22.20
CA MET A 438 16.91 2.46 -22.66
C MET A 438 17.30 1.43 -23.73
N ASP A 439 18.57 1.03 -23.80
CA ASP A 439 19.08 0.04 -24.75
C ASP A 439 18.79 0.44 -26.23
N LYS A 440 18.74 1.75 -26.52
CA LYS A 440 18.41 2.34 -27.83
C LYS A 440 17.01 1.96 -28.35
N THR A 441 16.08 1.82 -27.42
CA THR A 441 14.68 1.54 -27.74
C THR A 441 13.96 2.84 -28.16
N PRO A 442 13.35 2.93 -29.37
CA PRO A 442 12.77 4.18 -29.87
C PRO A 442 11.56 4.68 -29.06
N LYS A 443 10.79 3.77 -28.48
CA LYS A 443 9.66 4.05 -27.61
C LYS A 443 9.52 2.95 -26.56
N ASP A 444 9.35 3.34 -25.30
CA ASP A 444 9.00 2.40 -24.23
C ASP A 444 8.49 3.16 -22.99
N VAL A 445 8.14 2.42 -21.94
CA VAL A 445 7.61 2.91 -20.68
C VAL A 445 8.69 2.96 -19.61
N LEU A 446 8.83 4.12 -18.98
CA LEU A 446 9.63 4.33 -17.78
C LEU A 446 8.73 4.50 -16.56
N HIS A 447 9.26 4.13 -15.41
CA HIS A 447 8.61 4.34 -14.12
C HIS A 447 9.38 5.42 -13.36
N ALA A 448 8.67 6.44 -12.90
CA ALA A 448 9.21 7.51 -12.07
C ALA A 448 8.57 7.45 -10.68
N THR A 449 9.40 7.33 -9.64
CA THR A 449 8.97 7.40 -8.24
C THR A 449 9.54 8.66 -7.60
N GLY A 450 8.73 9.43 -6.88
CA GLY A 450 9.22 10.65 -6.24
C GLY A 450 8.17 11.25 -5.31
N MET A 451 8.45 12.46 -4.81
CA MET A 451 7.51 13.21 -4.00
C MET A 451 6.58 14.04 -4.87
N ILE A 452 5.29 13.80 -4.72
CA ILE A 452 4.22 14.50 -5.43
C ILE A 452 3.53 15.45 -4.44
N ASN A 453 3.29 16.68 -4.88
CA ASN A 453 2.47 17.64 -4.16
C ASN A 453 1.03 17.54 -4.66
N LYS A 454 0.13 17.07 -3.79
CA LYS A 454 -1.32 17.13 -4.03
C LYS A 454 -1.98 17.75 -2.80
N ASP A 455 -2.70 18.85 -2.99
CA ASP A 455 -3.43 19.57 -1.93
C ASP A 455 -2.55 19.93 -0.71
N ASP A 456 -1.38 20.53 -0.94
CA ASP A 456 -0.36 20.90 0.08
C ASP A 456 0.19 19.75 0.95
N LYS A 457 -0.08 18.49 0.56
CA LYS A 457 0.53 17.30 1.18
C LYS A 457 1.55 16.68 0.23
N LYS A 458 2.78 16.52 0.75
CA LYS A 458 3.83 15.73 0.10
C LYS A 458 3.56 14.25 0.35
N SER A 459 3.43 13.47 -0.72
CA SER A 459 3.31 12.01 -0.66
C SER A 459 4.29 11.38 -1.65
N SER A 460 4.75 10.17 -1.35
CA SER A 460 5.44 9.37 -2.36
C SER A 460 4.45 8.94 -3.43
N GLY A 461 4.82 8.99 -4.69
CA GLY A 461 3.97 8.52 -5.78
C GLY A 461 4.76 7.95 -6.94
N LEU A 462 4.13 7.01 -7.63
CA LEU A 462 4.62 6.40 -8.86
C LEU A 462 3.90 7.03 -10.06
N ARG A 463 4.64 7.24 -11.15
CA ARG A 463 4.12 7.72 -12.44
C ARG A 463 4.66 6.85 -13.56
N LYS A 464 3.76 6.46 -14.46
CA LYS A 464 4.10 5.79 -15.72
C LYS A 464 4.35 6.84 -16.80
N LEU A 465 5.52 6.78 -17.44
CA LEU A 465 5.95 7.74 -18.46
C LEU A 465 6.17 6.99 -19.77
N ARG A 466 5.38 7.30 -20.80
CA ARG A 466 5.58 6.76 -22.16
C ARG A 466 6.59 7.65 -22.86
N VAL A 467 7.83 7.18 -23.00
CA VAL A 467 8.89 7.96 -23.65
C VAL A 467 8.97 7.60 -25.12
N VAL A 468 8.99 8.61 -25.97
CA VAL A 468 9.17 8.47 -27.43
C VAL A 468 10.31 9.37 -27.89
N PHE A 469 11.29 8.80 -28.60
CA PHE A 469 12.44 9.55 -29.11
C PHE A 469 12.22 10.05 -30.55
N LYS A 470 12.45 11.35 -30.75
CA LYS A 470 12.31 12.03 -32.05
C LYS A 470 13.46 11.68 -33.00
N GLY A 471 13.15 11.59 -34.30
CA GLY A 471 14.15 11.50 -35.37
C GLY A 471 14.73 10.09 -35.60
N ILE A 472 14.05 9.05 -35.12
CA ILE A 472 14.38 7.64 -35.42
C ILE A 472 13.38 7.15 -36.46
N ASP A 473 13.87 6.70 -37.63
CA ASP A 473 13.02 6.19 -38.72
C ASP A 473 12.23 4.97 -38.25
N GLY A 474 10.89 5.03 -38.40
CA GLY A 474 9.95 3.99 -37.94
C GLY A 474 8.95 4.45 -36.87
N VAL A 475 9.04 5.69 -36.39
CA VAL A 475 8.07 6.33 -35.45
C VAL A 475 7.01 7.16 -36.19
N ALA A 476 6.96 7.08 -37.52
CA ALA A 476 5.99 7.82 -38.32
C ALA A 476 4.59 7.18 -38.27
N ASP A 477 3.62 8.01 -37.87
CA ASP A 477 2.17 7.89 -38.05
C ASP A 477 1.42 6.83 -37.23
N MET A 478 1.10 7.16 -35.96
CA MET A 478 -0.19 6.73 -35.37
C MET A 478 -0.71 7.58 -34.18
N ASP A 479 0.13 8.40 -33.50
CA ASP A 479 -0.31 9.11 -32.27
C ASP A 479 -0.96 10.50 -32.48
N MET A 480 -1.22 10.93 -33.72
CA MET A 480 -1.78 12.27 -34.00
C MET A 480 -3.32 12.34 -34.00
N ALA A 481 -4.03 11.29 -33.58
CA ALA A 481 -5.50 11.26 -33.60
C ALA A 481 -6.09 10.91 -32.22
N GLY A 482 -6.00 11.83 -31.26
CA GLY A 482 -6.64 11.64 -29.95
C GLY A 482 -6.89 12.92 -29.14
N GLY A 483 -6.73 14.10 -29.74
CA GLY A 483 -6.95 15.39 -29.08
C GLY A 483 -8.00 16.24 -29.79
N ALA A 484 -9.28 15.94 -29.56
CA ALA A 484 -10.40 16.85 -29.75
C ALA A 484 -11.44 16.62 -28.65
#